data_AF-T0PW33-F1
#
_entry.id   AF-T0PW33-F1
#
_cell.length_a   1.000
_cell.length_b   1.000
_cell.length_c   1.000
_cell.angle_alpha   90.00
_cell.angle_beta   90.00
_cell.angle_gamma   90.00
#
_symmetry.space_group_name_H-M   'P 1'
#
loop_
_entity.id
_entity.type
_entity.pdbx_description
1 polymer ?
#
loop_
_entity_poly.entity_id
_entity_poly.type
_entity_poly.pdbx_seq_one_letter_code
_entity_poly.pdbx_strand_id
1 'polypeptide(L)'
;MRSGLFICALALLSCASATSHRALRSEAQNQVSVYGQCGGQGFSGDTTCTTGNTCVYIFSSYSQCQPTPPTSTEFATYAQCGGRDFKTNGKTCRPGDMCYQLTATLSRCYPKQSD
;
A
#
# COMPACT_ATOMS: atom_id res chain seq x y z
N MET A 1 -28.65 -30.67 -23.47
CA MET A 1 -28.30 -32.10 -23.53
C MET A 1 -28.39 -32.65 -22.12
N ARG A 2 -29.23 -33.67 -21.94
CA ARG A 2 -29.62 -34.28 -20.66
C ARG A 2 -28.53 -35.21 -20.11
N SER A 3 -28.67 -35.54 -18.82
CA SER A 3 -28.13 -36.69 -18.07
C SER A 3 -27.12 -36.28 -16.99
N GLY A 4 -27.26 -36.62 -15.70
CA GLY A 4 -28.07 -37.68 -15.09
C GLY A 4 -28.53 -37.36 -13.67
N LEU A 5 -29.73 -37.84 -13.40
CA LEU A 5 -30.44 -37.83 -12.13
C LEU A 5 -30.18 -39.20 -11.47
N PHE A 6 -29.44 -39.26 -10.38
CA PHE A 6 -29.39 -40.44 -9.52
C PHE A 6 -30.05 -40.11 -8.18
N ILE A 7 -31.25 -40.67 -8.05
CA ILE A 7 -32.11 -40.70 -6.87
C ILE A 7 -31.50 -41.72 -5.89
N CYS A 8 -31.28 -41.33 -4.63
CA CYS A 8 -31.25 -42.30 -3.55
C CYS A 8 -32.06 -41.77 -2.37
N ALA A 9 -33.05 -42.56 -1.99
CA ALA A 9 -34.18 -42.20 -1.17
C ALA A 9 -33.85 -42.14 0.34
N LEU A 10 -34.59 -41.27 1.02
CA LEU A 10 -35.19 -41.45 2.36
C LEU A 10 -34.31 -41.98 3.50
N ALA A 11 -33.78 -41.06 4.31
CA ALA A 11 -33.68 -41.24 5.76
C ALA A 11 -34.13 -39.94 6.45
N LEU A 12 -35.30 -39.99 7.09
CA LEU A 12 -35.79 -38.99 8.03
C LEU A 12 -35.20 -39.29 9.42
N LEU A 13 -34.19 -38.54 9.86
CA LEU A 13 -33.93 -38.30 11.30
C LEU A 13 -33.08 -37.05 11.51
N SER A 14 -33.72 -36.05 12.12
CA SER A 14 -33.20 -34.88 12.83
C SER A 14 -31.68 -34.63 12.89
N CYS A 15 -31.24 -33.53 12.29
CA CYS A 15 -30.51 -32.50 13.03
C CYS A 15 -30.58 -31.19 12.23
N ALA A 16 -31.25 -30.18 12.80
CA ALA A 16 -31.09 -28.81 12.37
C ALA A 16 -29.66 -28.38 12.69
N SER A 17 -28.72 -28.68 11.80
CA SER A 17 -27.44 -27.98 11.77
C SER A 17 -27.62 -26.84 10.78
N ALA A 18 -28.24 -25.76 11.27
CA ALA A 18 -27.98 -24.45 10.71
C ALA A 18 -26.49 -24.17 10.94
N THR A 19 -25.63 -24.70 10.07
CA THR A 19 -24.28 -24.20 9.92
C THR A 19 -24.45 -22.79 9.37
N SER A 20 -24.51 -21.85 10.31
CA SER A 20 -24.23 -20.46 10.04
C SER A 20 -22.82 -20.43 9.46
N HIS A 21 -22.71 -20.60 8.14
CA HIS A 21 -21.52 -20.21 7.42
C HIS A 21 -21.49 -18.69 7.57
N ARG A 22 -20.87 -18.24 8.66
CA ARG A 22 -20.31 -16.90 8.74
C ARG A 22 -19.45 -16.80 7.49
N ALA A 23 -20.00 -16.17 6.45
CA ALA A 23 -19.23 -15.65 5.37
C ALA A 23 -18.24 -14.72 6.06
N LEU A 24 -17.01 -15.18 6.21
CA LEU A 24 -15.87 -14.31 6.39
C LEU A 24 -15.88 -13.44 5.12
N ARG A 25 -16.63 -12.34 5.17
CA ARG A 25 -16.35 -11.21 4.31
C ARG A 25 -14.91 -10.87 4.63
N SER A 26 -14.02 -11.28 3.74
CA SER A 26 -12.77 -10.56 3.59
C SER A 26 -13.21 -9.13 3.30
N GLU A 27 -13.17 -8.29 4.31
CA GLU A 27 -13.00 -6.86 4.07
C GLU A 27 -11.67 -6.81 3.33
N ALA A 28 -11.76 -6.72 2.00
CA ALA A 28 -10.65 -6.24 1.21
C ALA A 28 -10.37 -4.86 1.83
N GLN A 29 -9.36 -4.80 2.70
CA GLN A 29 -8.83 -3.54 3.19
C GLN A 29 -8.37 -2.83 1.94
N ASN A 30 -9.22 -1.94 1.44
CA ASN A 30 -8.97 -1.29 0.18
C ASN A 30 -7.87 -0.29 0.49
N GLN A 31 -6.64 -0.65 0.14
CA GLN A 31 -5.47 0.13 0.49
C GLN A 31 -5.26 1.19 -0.56
N VAL A 32 -4.99 2.42 -0.12
CA VAL A 32 -4.64 3.52 -1.00
C VAL A 32 -3.21 3.31 -1.50
N SER A 33 -3.02 3.35 -2.82
CA SER A 33 -1.70 3.31 -3.42
C SER A 33 -0.84 4.49 -2.95
N VAL A 34 0.47 4.35 -3.01
CA VAL A 34 1.38 5.49 -2.81
C VAL A 34 0.94 6.67 -3.68
N TYR A 35 1.01 7.87 -3.11
CA TYR A 35 0.55 9.16 -3.63
C TYR A 35 -0.96 9.35 -3.79
N GLY A 36 -1.78 8.35 -3.47
CA GLY A 36 -3.24 8.49 -3.41
C GLY A 36 -3.73 9.30 -2.20
N GLN A 37 -4.95 9.84 -2.27
CA GLN A 37 -5.59 10.51 -1.13
C GLN A 37 -6.01 9.49 -0.07
N CYS A 38 -5.68 9.75 1.18
CA CYS A 38 -5.98 8.89 2.33
C CYS A 38 -6.69 9.62 3.49
N GLY A 39 -7.06 10.88 3.27
CA GLY A 39 -7.68 11.70 4.31
C GLY A 39 -7.96 13.12 3.85
N GLY A 40 -8.46 13.90 4.79
CA GLY A 40 -8.88 15.28 4.59
C GLY A 40 -10.34 15.51 5.01
N GLN A 41 -10.68 16.76 5.28
CA GLN A 41 -12.04 17.18 5.60
C GLN A 41 -13.00 16.78 4.47
N GLY A 42 -14.04 16.02 4.83
CA GLY A 42 -15.06 15.53 3.88
C GLY A 42 -14.65 14.31 3.05
N PHE A 43 -13.44 13.77 3.25
CA PHE A 43 -13.01 12.55 2.55
C PHE A 43 -13.67 11.30 3.15
N SER A 44 -14.31 10.50 2.30
CA SER A 44 -15.01 9.25 2.66
C SER A 44 -14.42 8.00 2.00
N GLY A 45 -13.27 8.15 1.34
CA GLY A 45 -12.54 7.03 0.76
C GLY A 45 -11.68 6.28 1.78
N ASP A 46 -10.85 5.38 1.27
CA ASP A 46 -9.99 4.56 2.11
C ASP A 46 -8.89 5.38 2.78
N THR A 47 -8.60 5.07 4.05
CA THR A 47 -7.64 5.82 4.86
C THR A 47 -6.34 5.07 5.12
N THR A 48 -6.32 3.77 4.80
CA THR A 48 -5.16 2.90 5.01
C THR A 48 -4.30 2.89 3.76
N CYS A 49 -3.03 3.29 3.89
CA CYS A 49 -2.08 3.21 2.80
C CYS A 49 -1.60 1.77 2.58
N THR A 50 -1.20 1.48 1.34
CA THR A 50 -0.41 0.28 1.00
C THR A 50 0.85 0.18 1.86
N THR A 51 1.29 -1.05 2.15
CA THR A 51 2.43 -1.32 3.03
C THR A 51 3.67 -0.52 2.65
N GLY A 52 4.36 0.06 3.65
CA GLY A 52 5.54 0.90 3.45
C GLY A 52 5.22 2.39 3.20
N ASN A 53 3.96 2.77 3.27
CA ASN A 53 3.50 4.15 3.12
C ASN A 53 2.69 4.60 4.35
N THR A 54 2.74 5.90 4.62
CA THR A 54 2.07 6.58 5.72
C THR A 54 1.15 7.66 5.18
N CYS A 55 -0.04 7.80 5.75
CA CYS A 55 -0.94 8.90 5.40
C CYS A 55 -0.42 10.22 6.00
N VAL A 56 0.08 11.12 5.15
CA VAL A 56 0.67 12.40 5.54
C VAL A 56 -0.34 13.52 5.27
N TYR A 57 -0.63 14.30 6.31
CA TYR A 57 -1.43 15.52 6.18
C TYR A 57 -0.68 16.56 5.33
N ILE A 58 -1.34 17.11 4.30
CA ILE A 58 -0.78 18.19 3.49
C ILE A 58 -1.56 19.49 3.73
N PHE A 59 -2.88 19.43 3.62
CA PHE A 59 -3.77 20.55 3.92
C PHE A 59 -5.15 20.04 4.36
N SER A 60 -6.03 20.96 4.77
CA SER A 60 -7.29 20.64 5.47
C SER A 60 -8.14 19.55 4.79
N SER A 61 -8.31 19.63 3.47
CA SER A 61 -9.10 18.68 2.67
C SER A 61 -8.29 17.58 2.00
N TYR A 62 -6.99 17.44 2.31
CA TYR A 62 -6.13 16.46 1.64
C TYR A 62 -4.99 15.95 2.52
N SER A 63 -5.03 14.64 2.75
CA SER A 63 -3.89 13.84 3.19
C SER A 63 -3.51 12.86 2.09
N GLN A 64 -2.22 12.63 1.92
CA GLN A 64 -1.69 11.77 0.86
C GLN A 64 -0.93 10.59 1.45
N CYS A 65 -1.10 9.40 0.89
CA CYS A 65 -0.20 8.29 1.17
C CYS A 65 1.18 8.64 0.63
N GLN A 66 2.10 8.94 1.52
CA GLN A 66 3.48 9.16 1.15
C GLN A 66 4.30 7.99 1.63
N PRO A 67 5.37 7.65 0.93
CA PRO A 67 6.27 6.66 1.45
C PRO A 67 6.77 7.01 2.85
N THR A 68 6.84 6.01 3.73
CA THR A 68 7.22 6.23 5.12
C THR A 68 8.61 6.87 5.19
N PRO A 69 8.80 7.91 6.04
CA PRO A 69 10.08 8.55 6.20
C PRO A 69 11.17 7.54 6.57
N PRO A 70 12.39 7.74 6.06
CA PRO A 70 13.45 6.78 6.27
C PRO A 70 13.96 6.77 7.72
N THR A 71 14.62 5.68 8.08
CA THR A 71 15.41 5.57 9.31
C THR A 71 16.59 6.54 9.31
N SER A 72 17.33 6.64 10.42
CA SER A 72 18.49 7.54 10.52
C SER A 72 19.60 7.24 9.50
N THR A 73 19.58 6.07 8.87
CA THR A 73 20.53 5.62 7.85
C THR A 73 20.07 5.87 6.41
N GLU A 74 18.97 6.59 6.20
CA GLU A 74 18.34 6.69 4.89
C GLU A 74 17.89 8.12 4.53
N PHE A 75 17.78 8.40 3.22
CA PHE A 75 17.28 9.64 2.65
C PHE A 75 15.83 9.49 2.17
N ALA A 76 15.03 10.53 2.42
CA ALA A 76 13.62 10.57 2.01
C ALA A 76 13.49 10.67 0.49
N THR A 77 12.30 10.37 -0.03
CA THR A 77 12.02 10.60 -1.45
C THR A 77 12.30 12.03 -1.80
N TYR A 78 12.95 12.21 -2.94
CA TYR A 78 13.36 13.48 -3.50
C TYR A 78 14.42 14.25 -2.69
N ALA A 79 14.91 13.71 -1.58
CA ALA A 79 16.06 14.27 -0.87
C ALA A 79 17.33 14.13 -1.71
N GLN A 80 18.30 15.02 -1.49
CA GLN A 80 19.61 14.91 -2.10
C GLN A 80 20.34 13.68 -1.55
N CYS A 81 20.88 12.86 -2.45
CA CYS A 81 21.56 11.61 -2.13
C CYS A 81 22.96 11.53 -2.72
N GLY A 82 23.38 12.56 -3.47
CA GLY A 82 24.65 12.58 -4.16
C GLY A 82 24.91 13.90 -4.89
N GLY A 83 25.96 13.88 -5.69
CA GLY A 83 26.50 15.05 -6.39
C GLY A 83 27.94 15.34 -5.95
N ARG A 84 28.63 16.15 -6.74
CA ARG A 84 29.97 16.65 -6.44
C ARG A 84 29.95 17.35 -5.07
N ASP A 85 30.91 16.96 -4.22
CA ASP A 85 31.11 17.41 -2.84
C ASP A 85 30.01 17.03 -1.83
N PHE A 86 28.94 16.34 -2.24
CA PHE A 86 27.92 15.86 -1.33
C PHE A 86 28.46 14.74 -0.43
N LYS A 87 28.30 14.89 0.89
CA LYS A 87 28.70 13.88 1.87
C LYS A 87 27.47 13.05 2.25
N THR A 88 27.42 11.81 1.78
CA THR A 88 26.33 10.88 2.09
C THR A 88 26.29 10.48 3.57
N ASN A 89 27.41 10.59 4.29
CA ASN A 89 27.53 10.22 5.70
C ASN A 89 27.00 8.79 5.98
N GLY A 90 27.25 7.87 5.05
CA GLY A 90 26.80 6.48 5.15
C GLY A 90 25.30 6.26 4.89
N LYS A 91 24.55 7.30 4.54
CA LYS A 91 23.12 7.17 4.20
C LYS A 91 22.91 6.74 2.76
N THR A 92 21.80 6.04 2.53
CA THR A 92 21.35 5.62 1.19
C THR A 92 19.91 6.09 0.96
N CYS A 93 19.45 6.13 -0.29
CA CYS A 93 18.01 6.34 -0.51
C CYS A 93 17.22 5.20 0.15
N ARG A 94 16.00 5.50 0.61
CA ARG A 94 15.08 4.45 1.10
C ARG A 94 14.93 3.31 0.06
N PRO A 95 14.60 2.07 0.46
CA PRO A 95 14.74 0.89 -0.40
C PRO A 95 14.00 0.95 -1.75
N GLY A 96 12.84 1.62 -1.77
CA GLY A 96 12.03 1.86 -2.98
C GLY A 96 12.52 2.99 -3.89
N ASP A 97 13.57 3.71 -3.52
CA ASP A 97 14.13 4.82 -4.30
C ASP A 97 15.52 4.49 -4.85
N MET A 98 15.86 5.14 -5.96
CA MET A 98 17.19 5.12 -6.57
C MET A 98 17.77 6.53 -6.56
N CYS A 99 19.07 6.65 -6.30
CA CYS A 99 19.76 7.94 -6.39
C CYS A 99 20.02 8.29 -7.86
N TYR A 100 19.21 9.18 -8.42
CA TYR A 100 19.33 9.61 -9.82
C TYR A 100 20.19 10.87 -9.92
N GLN A 101 21.18 10.85 -10.81
CA GLN A 101 22.02 12.02 -11.08
C GLN A 101 21.25 13.02 -11.95
N LEU A 102 21.03 14.22 -11.44
CA LEU A 102 20.38 15.31 -12.17
C LEU A 102 21.41 16.25 -12.79
N THR A 103 22.43 16.61 -12.02
CA THR A 103 23.55 17.46 -12.46
C THR A 103 24.86 16.93 -11.87
N ALA A 104 25.97 17.61 -12.18
CA ALA A 104 27.25 17.29 -11.56
C ALA A 104 27.21 17.42 -10.03
N THR A 105 26.47 18.38 -9.48
CA THR A 105 26.41 18.69 -8.04
C THR A 105 25.15 18.18 -7.35
N LEU A 106 24.18 17.65 -8.10
CA LEU A 106 22.89 17.25 -7.56
C LEU A 106 22.52 15.84 -8.03
N SER A 107 22.31 14.95 -7.08
CA SER A 107 21.59 13.69 -7.28
C SER A 107 20.47 13.59 -6.25
N ARG A 108 19.29 13.12 -6.65
CA ARG A 108 18.10 13.03 -5.78
C ARG A 108 17.53 11.62 -5.78
N CYS A 109 16.94 11.22 -4.66
CA CYS A 109 16.21 9.97 -4.56
C CYS A 109 14.92 10.07 -5.38
N TYR A 110 14.75 9.23 -6.39
CA TYR A 110 13.50 9.10 -7.13
C TYR A 110 12.91 7.71 -6.92
N PRO A 111 11.57 7.58 -6.86
CA PRO A 111 10.92 6.27 -6.85
C PRO A 111 11.41 5.42 -8.02
N LYS A 112 11.75 4.17 -7.74
CA LYS A 112 11.98 3.18 -8.78
C LYS A 112 10.69 3.04 -9.58
N GLN A 113 10.79 3.14 -10.91
CA GLN A 113 9.65 2.79 -11.77
C GLN A 113 9.40 1.29 -11.58
N SER A 114 8.15 0.91 -11.32
CA SER A 114 7.75 -0.50 -11.33
C SER A 114 7.55 -0.90 -12.79
N ASP A 115 8.49 -1.67 -13.34
CA ASP A 115 8.30 -2.39 -14.61
C ASP A 115 7.12 -3.39 -14.49
#